data_AF-A0A3A5AMU4-F1
#
_entry.id   AF-A0A3A5AMU4-F1
#
_cell.length_a   1.000
_cell.length_b   1.000
_cell.length_c   1.000
_cell.angle_alpha   90.00
_cell.angle_beta   90.00
_cell.angle_gamma   90.00
#
_symmetry.space_group_name_H-M   'P 1'
#
loop_
_entity.id
_entity.type
_entity.pdbx_description
1 polymer ?
#
loop_
_entity_poly.entity_id
_entity_poly.type
_entity_poly.pdbx_seq_one_letter_code
_entity_poly.pdbx_strand_id
1 'polypeptide(L)'
;MYLSLIITFLILLALVITGIQNSMPLELKFVVWNLQMSLTALIFCASLFGGAIVAALTLPKLVKKSFQVRRLNREMVALKERGPEGNVGAEGMAAGRPDHGRQSPD
;
A
#
# COMPACT_ATOMS: atom_id res chain seq x y z
N MET A 1 2.69 -17.47 -19.21
CA MET A 1 1.64 -16.73 -18.48
C MET A 1 0.24 -16.98 -19.03
N TYR A 2 -0.01 -16.87 -20.34
CA TYR A 2 -1.35 -17.05 -20.93
C TYR A 2 -1.94 -18.45 -20.73
N LEU A 3 -1.14 -19.50 -20.85
CA LEU A 3 -1.61 -20.89 -20.67
C LEU A 3 -2.14 -21.14 -19.25
N SER A 4 -1.47 -20.61 -18.22
CA SER A 4 -1.95 -20.67 -16.83
C SER A 4 -3.26 -19.88 -16.64
N LEU A 5 -3.39 -18.71 -17.28
CA LEU A 5 -4.64 -17.94 -17.28
C LEU A 5 -5.79 -18.71 -17.93
N ILE A 6 -5.53 -19.32 -19.09
CA ILE A 6 -6.51 -20.14 -19.82
C ILE A 6 -6.95 -21.34 -18.98
N ILE A 7 -6.00 -22.08 -18.39
CA ILE A 7 -6.32 -23.22 -17.52
C ILE A 7 -7.16 -22.75 -16.32
N THR A 8 -6.76 -21.67 -15.66
CA THR A 8 -7.48 -21.15 -14.48
C THR A 8 -8.89 -20.71 -14.86
N PHE A 9 -9.04 -20.04 -16.01
CA PHE A 9 -10.34 -19.65 -16.54
C PHE A 9 -11.24 -20.86 -16.85
N LEU A 10 -10.69 -21.89 -17.51
CA LEU A 10 -11.43 -23.12 -17.81
C LEU A 10 -11.88 -23.84 -16.53
N ILE A 11 -11.03 -23.91 -15.51
CA ILE A 11 -11.39 -24.47 -14.20
C ILE A 11 -12.51 -23.65 -13.56
N LEU A 12 -12.39 -22.32 -13.54
CA LEU A 12 -13.42 -21.44 -12.98
C LEU A 12 -14.76 -21.60 -13.71
N LEU A 13 -14.71 -21.65 -15.05
CA LEU A 13 -15.89 -21.78 -15.88
C LEU A 13 -16.60 -23.12 -15.64
N ALA A 14 -15.85 -24.22 -15.63
CA ALA A 14 -16.38 -25.54 -15.30
C ALA A 14 -17.01 -25.59 -13.90
N LEU A 15 -16.38 -24.91 -12.93
CA LEU A 15 -16.86 -24.82 -11.55
C LEU A 15 -18.19 -24.06 -11.46
N VAL A 16 -18.31 -22.92 -12.16
CA VAL A 16 -19.55 -22.12 -12.22
C VAL A 16 -20.66 -22.88 -12.93
N ILE A 17 -20.37 -23.51 -14.07
CA ILE A 17 -21.33 -24.31 -14.82
C ILE A 17 -21.85 -25.46 -13.96
N THR A 18 -20.95 -26.20 -13.30
CA THR A 18 -21.32 -27.30 -12.41
C THR A 18 -22.16 -26.82 -11.23
N GLY A 19 -21.79 -25.69 -10.60
CA GLY A 19 -22.52 -25.13 -9.47
C GLY A 19 -23.91 -24.59 -9.81
N ILE A 20 -24.11 -24.06 -11.04
CA ILE A 20 -25.41 -23.56 -11.50
C ILE A 20 -26.28 -24.72 -12.01
N GLN A 21 -25.74 -25.59 -12.86
CA GLN A 21 -26.51 -26.66 -13.50
C GLN A 21 -26.83 -27.82 -12.56
N ASN A 22 -25.91 -28.13 -11.64
CA ASN A 22 -26.11 -29.15 -10.63
C ASN A 22 -26.07 -28.47 -9.26
N SER A 23 -27.24 -27.96 -8.82
CA SER A 23 -27.47 -27.58 -7.42
C SER A 23 -27.57 -28.82 -6.51
N MET A 24 -26.82 -29.88 -6.82
CA MET A 24 -26.74 -31.07 -6.00
C MET A 24 -25.99 -30.66 -4.71
N PRO A 25 -26.61 -30.82 -3.54
CA PRO A 25 -25.94 -30.50 -2.29
C PRO A 25 -24.71 -31.39 -2.17
N LEU A 26 -23.53 -30.77 -2.12
CA LEU A 26 -22.29 -31.50 -1.88
C LEU A 26 -22.21 -31.78 -0.38
N GLU A 27 -22.13 -33.06 -0.05
CA GLU A 27 -21.85 -33.49 1.31
C GLU A 27 -20.34 -33.43 1.54
N LEU A 28 -19.88 -32.36 2.19
CA LEU A 28 -18.51 -32.31 2.69
C LEU A 28 -18.47 -32.96 4.07
N LYS A 29 -17.94 -34.18 4.09
CA LYS A 29 -17.74 -34.95 5.30
C LYS A 29 -16.32 -34.73 5.83
N PHE A 30 -16.18 -33.78 6.75
CA PHE A 30 -14.94 -33.50 7.47
C PHE A 30 -14.85 -34.33 8.75
N VAL A 31 -14.41 -35.59 8.66
CA VAL A 31 -14.13 -36.54 9.76
C VAL A 31 -15.30 -36.75 10.76
N VAL A 32 -15.69 -35.72 11.53
CA VAL A 32 -16.85 -35.67 12.44
C VAL A 32 -17.98 -34.75 11.93
N TRP A 33 -17.72 -33.82 11.02
CA TRP A 33 -18.71 -32.86 10.52
C TRP A 33 -19.24 -33.23 9.15
N ASN A 34 -20.56 -33.26 9.01
CA ASN A 34 -21.25 -33.31 7.73
C ASN A 34 -21.77 -31.91 7.42
N LEU A 35 -21.13 -31.24 6.47
CA LEU A 35 -21.58 -29.95 5.96
C LEU A 35 -22.26 -30.19 4.62
N GLN A 36 -23.58 -30.07 4.58
CA GLN A 36 -24.36 -30.19 3.36
C GLN A 36 -24.66 -28.79 2.84
N MET A 37 -23.90 -28.35 1.83
CA MET A 37 -24.06 -27.02 1.22
C MET A 37 -23.92 -27.14 -0.30
N SER A 38 -24.54 -26.20 -1.03
CA SER A 38 -24.34 -26.15 -2.48
C SER A 38 -22.89 -25.80 -2.81
N LEU A 39 -22.38 -26.33 -3.92
CA LEU A 39 -21.03 -26.02 -4.42
C LEU A 39 -20.79 -24.51 -4.50
N THR A 40 -21.79 -23.77 -4.97
CA THR A 40 -21.78 -22.31 -5.07
C THR A 40 -21.60 -21.63 -3.71
N ALA A 41 -22.35 -22.04 -2.68
CA ALA A 41 -22.24 -21.47 -1.34
C ALA A 41 -20.86 -21.74 -0.71
N LEU A 42 -20.31 -22.94 -0.93
CA LEU A 42 -18.99 -23.32 -0.46
C LEU A 42 -17.89 -22.45 -1.07
N ILE A 43 -17.90 -22.30 -2.39
CA ILE A 43 -16.91 -21.48 -3.13
C ILE A 43 -17.04 -20.01 -2.73
N PHE A 44 -18.26 -19.52 -2.57
CA PHE A 44 -18.52 -18.15 -2.16
C PHE A 44 -17.96 -17.88 -0.75
N CYS A 45 -18.25 -18.76 0.22
CA CYS A 45 -17.66 -18.65 1.55
C CYS A 45 -16.12 -18.76 1.53
N ALA A 46 -15.57 -19.73 0.80
CA ALA A 46 -14.13 -19.91 0.70
C ALA A 46 -13.43 -18.68 0.09
N SER A 47 -14.01 -18.08 -0.95
CA SER A 47 -13.46 -16.87 -1.57
C SER A 47 -13.59 -15.64 -0.69
N LEU A 48 -14.69 -15.49 0.06
CA LEU A 48 -14.86 -14.44 1.07
C LEU A 48 -13.81 -14.55 2.17
N PHE A 49 -13.63 -15.74 2.76
CA PHE A 49 -12.64 -15.95 3.81
C PHE A 49 -11.21 -15.80 3.28
N GLY A 50 -10.90 -16.38 2.12
CA GLY A 50 -9.59 -16.21 1.48
C GLY A 50 -9.28 -14.75 1.19
N GLY A 51 -10.24 -14.02 0.62
CA GLY A 51 -10.13 -12.58 0.36
C GLY A 51 -9.98 -11.77 1.64
N ALA A 52 -10.76 -12.07 2.69
CA ALA A 52 -10.67 -11.40 3.98
C ALA A 52 -9.31 -11.63 4.66
N ILE A 53 -8.77 -12.85 4.60
CA ILE A 53 -7.43 -13.16 5.14
C ILE A 53 -6.35 -12.40 4.37
N VAL A 54 -6.40 -12.42 3.03
CA VAL A 54 -5.43 -11.67 2.20
C VAL A 54 -5.54 -10.18 2.48
N ALA A 55 -6.76 -9.64 2.58
CA ALA A 55 -6.98 -8.25 2.96
C ALA A 55 -6.36 -7.98 4.34
N ALA A 56 -6.69 -8.77 5.37
CA ALA A 56 -6.16 -8.58 6.72
C ALA A 56 -4.62 -8.65 6.80
N LEU A 57 -3.97 -9.45 5.95
CA LEU A 57 -2.51 -9.56 5.91
C LEU A 57 -1.84 -8.47 5.07
N THR A 58 -2.51 -7.97 4.03
CA THR A 58 -1.96 -6.95 3.13
C THR A 58 -2.24 -5.54 3.64
N LEU A 59 -3.41 -5.27 4.20
CA LEU A 59 -3.81 -3.97 4.76
C LEU A 59 -2.77 -3.38 5.73
N PRO A 60 -2.25 -4.10 6.76
CA PRO A 60 -1.26 -3.54 7.67
C PRO A 60 0.08 -3.22 6.97
N LYS A 61 0.45 -3.99 5.93
CA LYS A 61 1.66 -3.72 5.14
C LYS A 61 1.52 -2.47 4.28
N LEU A 62 0.34 -2.26 3.68
CA LEU A 62 0.04 -1.06 2.89
C LEU A 62 -0.05 0.20 3.78
N VAL A 63 -0.68 0.08 4.95
CA VAL A 63 -0.83 1.20 5.90
C VAL A 63 0.52 1.66 6.45
N LYS A 64 1.42 0.73 6.82
CA LYS A 64 2.76 1.10 7.27
C LYS A 64 3.53 1.86 6.20
N LYS A 65 3.46 1.41 4.94
CA LYS A 65 4.12 2.06 3.81
C LYS A 65 3.57 3.47 3.55
N SER A 66 2.25 3.65 3.59
CA SER A 66 1.63 4.96 3.36
C SER A 66 1.95 5.97 4.48
N PHE A 67 1.98 5.52 5.74
CA PHE A 67 2.40 6.36 6.87
C PHE A 67 3.87 6.76 6.80
N GLN A 68 4.75 5.83 6.41
CA GLN A 68 6.18 6.08 6.29
C GLN A 68 6.48 7.09 5.18
N VAL A 69 5.79 6.98 4.03
CA VAL A 69 5.87 7.97 2.94
C VAL A 69 5.40 9.35 3.41
N ARG A 70 4.30 9.42 4.17
CA ARG A 70 3.81 10.69 4.74
C ARG A 70 4.78 11.30 5.74
N ARG A 71 5.42 10.50 6.58
CA ARG A 71 6.44 10.98 7.53
C ARG A 71 7.68 11.51 6.81
N LEU A 72 8.16 10.76 5.81
CA LEU A 72 9.32 11.16 5.00
C LEU A 72 9.06 12.46 4.22
N ASN A 73 7.86 12.65 3.70
CA ASN A 73 7.49 13.89 3.00
C ASN A 73 7.46 15.09 3.97
N ARG A 74 6.97 14.92 5.20
CA ARG A 74 7.04 15.98 6.23
C ARG A 74 8.47 16.34 6.62
N GLU A 75 9.35 15.35 6.73
CA GLU A 75 10.77 15.57 7.00
C GLU A 75 11.45 16.33 5.85
N MET A 76 11.16 15.99 4.59
CA MET A 76 11.66 16.75 3.43
C MET A 76 11.18 18.20 3.40
N VAL A 77 9.90 18.44 3.72
CA VAL A 77 9.34 19.80 3.79
C VAL A 77 10.00 20.59 4.92
N ALA A 78 10.13 20.01 6.12
CA ALA A 78 10.77 20.67 7.25
C ALA A 78 12.26 20.97 7.01
N LEU A 79 12.98 20.08 6.31
CA LEU A 79 14.37 20.31 5.90
C LEU A 79 14.47 21.39 4.81
N LYS A 80 13.51 21.44 3.88
CA LYS A 80 13.45 22.47 2.82
C LYS A 80 13.07 23.84 3.35
N GLU A 81 12.29 23.92 4.44
CA GLU A 81 11.98 25.17 5.15
C GLU A 81 13.16 25.67 5.97
N ARG A 82 13.97 24.78 6.57
CA ARG A 82 15.24 25.15 7.23
C ARG A 82 16.39 25.45 6.26
N GLY A 83 16.19 25.16 4.97
CA GLY A 83 17.23 25.16 3.93
C GLY A 83 17.53 26.47 3.18
N PRO A 84 16.73 27.55 3.18
CA PRO A 84 17.10 28.79 2.50
C PRO A 84 17.43 29.94 3.47
N GLU A 85 17.23 29.77 4.78
CA GLU A 85 17.51 30.84 5.77
C GLU A 85 18.99 30.87 6.21
N GLY A 86 19.81 29.91 5.77
CA GLY A 86 21.23 29.84 6.09
C GLY A 86 22.16 30.61 5.14
N ASN A 87 21.69 31.06 3.96
CA ASN A 87 22.56 31.73 2.98
C ASN A 87 22.23 33.21 2.74
N VAL A 88 21.05 33.70 3.10
CA VAL A 88 20.70 35.12 2.91
C VAL A 88 21.33 36.03 3.99
N GLY A 89 21.67 35.46 5.15
CA GLY A 89 22.34 36.20 6.24
C GLY A 89 23.85 36.41 6.05
N ALA A 90 24.51 35.63 5.18
CA ALA A 90 25.96 35.75 4.95
C ALA A 90 26.29 36.82 3.90
N GLU A 91 25.44 37.01 2.89
CA GLU A 91 25.67 37.99 1.82
C GLU A 91 25.25 39.42 2.22
N GLY A 92 24.27 39.58 3.13
CA GLY A 92 23.83 40.88 3.62
C GLY A 92 24.80 41.56 4.63
N MET A 93 25.70 40.80 5.26
CA MET A 93 26.64 41.34 6.26
C MET A 93 27.93 41.89 5.63
N ALA A 94 28.24 41.50 4.38
CA ALA A 94 29.42 41.99 3.66
C ALA A 94 29.20 43.38 3.00
N ALA A 95 27.95 43.82 2.86
CA ALA A 95 27.60 45.05 2.14
C ALA A 95 27.45 46.31 3.05
N GLY A 96 27.75 46.19 4.35
CA GLY A 96 27.45 47.22 5.35
C GLY A 96 28.61 47.68 6.21
N ARG A 97 29.84 47.80 5.66
CA ARG A 97 30.90 48.57 6.35
C ARG A 97 30.97 49.98 5.76
N PRO A 98 30.62 51.03 6.54
CA PRO A 98 30.97 52.39 6.16
C PRO A 98 32.50 52.54 6.25
N ASP A 99 33.11 52.99 5.17
CA ASP A 99 34.52 53.37 5.09
C ASP A 99 34.73 54.61 5.99
N HIS A 100 35.05 54.36 7.25
CA HIS A 100 35.32 55.40 8.22
C HIS A 100 36.83 55.46 8.48
N GLY A 101 37.45 56.48 7.89
CA GLY A 101 38.61 57.16 8.44
C GLY A 101 39.95 56.42 8.32
N ARG A 102 40.65 56.64 7.21
CA ARG A 102 42.12 56.78 7.25
C ARG A 102 42.46 58.23 7.57
N GLN A 103 42.50 58.56 8.86
CA GLN A 103 43.44 59.57 9.34
C GLN A 103 44.77 58.84 9.56
N SER A 104 45.80 59.24 8.82
CA SER A 104 47.20 58.90 9.13
C SER A 104 47.85 60.16 9.71
N PRO A 105 48.54 60.07 10.86
CA PRO A 105 49.29 61.18 11.43
C PRO A 105 50.67 61.32 10.77
N ASP A 106 51.13 62.57 10.77
CA ASP A 106 52.49 63.14 10.62
C ASP A 106 53.41 62.68 9.46
#